data_AF-K5XPC2-F1
#
_entry.id   AF-K5XPC2-F1
#
_cell.length_a   1.000
_cell.length_b   1.000
_cell.length_c   1.000
_cell.angle_alpha   90.00
_cell.angle_beta   90.00
_cell.angle_gamma   90.00
#
_symmetry.space_group_name_H-M   'P 1'
#
loop_
_entity.id
_entity.type
_entity.pdbx_description
1 polymer ?
#
loop_
_entity_poly.entity_id
_entity_poly.type
_entity_poly.pdbx_seq_one_letter_code
_entity_poly.pdbx_strand_id
1 'polypeptide(L)'
;MASPRRPRFSADLSQCLFDFVIQLLPPPDELHVKENVRRLLQRLIRNIQPNCRLLAFGSTANGFSLRNSDMDLCCLIDSPERLNPADLVTILGDLLERETRFHVKPLPHARIPIVKLSLDPSPGLPSGIACDIGFENRLAIENTRLLLTYAKIDPTRVRTLVLFLKIWSKRRKINSPYKGTLSSYGYVLLVIYFLVHVKNPPVLPNLQQMPPLRPINKDDTTLNGYNVWFFDDTDILCQRWQSENTESVAELHVFTLIDFFRYFSRDFSYNTGVASIRAGLLKKDAKGWQNDLSPTSGRYDPARERNRFCIEDPFETDYNVARCVTKDGLYTIRGEFMRASRILSIRPERAIIALAELCEERKEEDLVSAPSHHPISYVNPTPAKLSIPPQTPYSIGTQSRRMAPGLSPRMTMSPHPTYVLQVVDEHSILTTNKKPPPHPEHMAPRRSKWTSPPPADASFVDRTMYENSLGRSLELATAPVGEARERYRCRKKRDGEDTWEEEEEMEMEEEDDVGSVVETLSEVGSVRSFTEGMVGNNAIM
;
A
#
# COMPACT_ATOMS: atom_id res chain seq x y z
N MET A 1 -2.78 -36.15 -11.26
CA MET A 1 -3.56 -35.47 -12.32
C MET A 1 -3.98 -34.09 -11.80
N ALA A 2 -3.47 -33.01 -12.40
CA ALA A 2 -3.85 -31.64 -12.02
C ALA A 2 -5.29 -31.35 -12.48
N SER A 3 -6.13 -30.77 -11.62
CA SER A 3 -7.51 -30.41 -11.95
C SER A 3 -7.55 -29.38 -13.09
N PRO A 4 -8.37 -29.57 -14.15
CA PRO A 4 -8.45 -28.69 -15.32
C PRO A 4 -8.91 -27.25 -15.00
N ARG A 5 -9.36 -26.98 -13.77
CA ARG A 5 -9.71 -25.63 -13.28
C ARG A 5 -8.49 -24.76 -12.94
N ARG A 6 -7.34 -25.36 -12.58
CA ARG A 6 -6.13 -24.65 -12.14
C ARG A 6 -5.46 -23.80 -13.24
N PRO A 7 -5.23 -24.31 -14.46
CA PRO A 7 -4.59 -23.50 -15.50
C PRO A 7 -5.49 -22.35 -15.97
N ARG A 8 -6.82 -22.56 -16.02
CA ARG A 8 -7.79 -21.52 -16.42
C ARG A 8 -7.82 -20.34 -15.43
N PHE A 9 -7.95 -20.61 -14.13
CA PHE A 9 -7.93 -19.54 -13.13
C PHE A 9 -6.63 -18.72 -13.16
N SER A 10 -5.48 -19.39 -13.36
CA SER A 10 -4.18 -18.72 -13.36
C SER A 10 -4.03 -17.80 -14.58
N ALA A 11 -4.45 -18.26 -15.76
CA ALA A 11 -4.50 -17.47 -16.98
C ALA A 11 -5.43 -16.26 -16.83
N ASP A 12 -6.66 -16.49 -16.35
CA ASP A 12 -7.66 -15.42 -16.18
C ASP A 12 -7.18 -14.36 -15.18
N LEU A 13 -6.59 -14.77 -14.05
CA LEU A 13 -6.08 -13.84 -13.04
C LEU A 13 -4.87 -13.06 -13.54
N SER A 14 -3.96 -13.71 -14.26
CA SER A 14 -2.84 -13.00 -14.88
C SER A 14 -3.31 -11.95 -15.88
N GLN A 15 -4.29 -12.27 -16.71
CA GLN A 15 -4.85 -11.31 -17.65
C GLN A 15 -5.51 -10.14 -16.90
N CYS A 16 -6.32 -10.43 -15.87
CA CYS A 16 -6.93 -9.40 -15.03
C CYS A 16 -5.87 -8.50 -14.37
N LEU A 17 -4.76 -9.07 -13.88
CA LEU A 17 -3.65 -8.31 -13.28
C LEU A 17 -2.99 -7.38 -14.31
N PHE A 18 -2.73 -7.91 -15.51
CA PHE A 18 -2.10 -7.15 -16.58
C PHE A 18 -2.99 -5.99 -17.04
N ASP A 19 -4.26 -6.26 -17.32
CA ASP A 19 -5.24 -5.24 -17.73
C ASP A 19 -5.42 -4.16 -16.66
N PHE A 20 -5.39 -4.57 -15.38
CA PHE A 20 -5.47 -3.65 -14.25
C PHE A 20 -4.23 -2.75 -14.13
N VAL A 21 -3.03 -3.32 -14.29
CA VAL A 21 -1.77 -2.56 -14.20
C VAL A 21 -1.65 -1.57 -15.36
N ILE A 22 -1.98 -1.97 -16.59
CA ILE A 22 -1.90 -1.11 -17.78
C ILE A 22 -2.71 0.17 -17.61
N GLN A 23 -3.92 0.08 -17.09
CA GLN A 23 -4.79 1.24 -16.88
C GLN A 23 -4.19 2.28 -15.91
N LEU A 24 -3.26 1.84 -15.04
CA LEU A 24 -2.65 2.64 -13.98
C LEU A 24 -1.23 3.10 -14.34
N LEU A 25 -0.73 2.79 -15.54
CA LEU A 25 0.51 3.36 -16.04
C LEU A 25 0.33 4.85 -16.35
N PRO A 26 1.38 5.67 -16.17
CA PRO A 26 1.33 7.08 -16.54
C PRO A 26 1.18 7.21 -18.06
N PRO A 27 0.20 8.00 -18.56
CA PRO A 27 0.06 8.24 -19.99
C PRO A 27 1.25 9.08 -20.51
N PRO A 28 1.55 9.01 -21.82
CA PRO A 28 2.65 9.78 -22.42
C PRO A 28 2.58 11.28 -22.15
N ASP A 29 1.36 11.85 -22.13
CA ASP A 29 1.14 13.27 -21.86
C ASP A 29 1.55 13.65 -20.44
N GLU A 30 1.23 12.81 -19.43
CA GLU A 30 1.67 13.03 -18.05
C GLU A 30 3.21 13.02 -17.97
N LEU A 31 3.86 12.10 -18.67
CA LEU A 31 5.33 12.03 -18.72
C LEU A 31 5.94 13.26 -19.39
N HIS A 32 5.33 13.75 -20.47
CA HIS A 32 5.78 14.95 -21.16
C HIS A 32 5.65 16.20 -20.28
N VAL A 33 4.53 16.35 -19.58
CA VAL A 33 4.32 17.43 -18.61
C VAL A 33 5.37 17.37 -17.49
N LYS A 34 5.60 16.19 -16.91
CA LYS A 34 6.62 16.00 -15.87
C LYS A 34 8.03 16.37 -16.35
N GLU A 35 8.38 16.01 -17.58
CA GLU A 35 9.67 16.40 -18.18
C GLU A 35 9.77 17.91 -18.42
N ASN A 36 8.68 18.57 -18.85
CA ASN A 36 8.66 20.03 -19.00
C ASN A 36 8.83 20.75 -17.65
N VAL A 37 8.20 20.22 -16.59
CA VAL A 37 8.36 20.72 -15.21
C VAL A 37 9.80 20.56 -14.75
N ARG A 38 10.41 19.39 -14.96
CA ARG A 38 11.83 19.16 -14.65
C ARG A 38 12.73 20.17 -15.36
N ARG A 39 12.48 20.46 -16.65
CA ARG A 39 13.24 21.47 -17.41
C ARG A 39 13.06 22.88 -16.87
N LEU A 40 11.83 23.25 -16.49
CA LEU A 40 11.55 24.54 -15.85
C LEU A 40 12.31 24.68 -14.52
N LEU A 41 12.17 23.68 -13.64
CA LEU A 41 12.87 23.67 -12.35
C LEU A 41 14.39 23.72 -12.53
N GLN A 42 14.94 22.98 -13.51
CA GLN A 42 16.36 23.04 -13.81
C GLN A 42 16.82 24.45 -14.25
N ARG A 43 16.01 25.18 -15.03
CA ARG A 43 16.32 26.56 -15.42
C ARG A 43 16.33 27.49 -14.21
N LEU A 44 15.36 27.36 -13.30
CA LEU A 44 15.29 28.17 -12.09
C LEU A 44 16.46 27.89 -11.15
N ILE A 45 16.80 26.62 -10.92
CA ILE A 45 17.94 26.24 -10.06
C ILE A 45 19.26 26.78 -10.63
N ARG A 46 19.40 26.87 -11.95
CA ARG A 46 20.60 27.43 -12.60
C ARG A 46 20.84 28.91 -12.32
N ASN A 47 19.82 29.65 -11.89
CA ASN A 47 20.00 31.03 -11.41
C ASN A 47 20.78 31.08 -10.08
N ILE A 48 20.75 30.00 -9.30
CA ILE A 48 21.47 29.86 -8.02
C ILE A 48 22.78 29.08 -8.22
N GLN A 49 22.72 27.98 -8.96
CA GLN A 49 23.85 27.07 -9.22
C GLN A 49 23.97 26.78 -10.73
N PRO A 50 24.76 27.59 -11.48
CA PRO A 50 24.82 27.52 -12.95
C PRO A 50 25.20 26.14 -13.51
N ASN A 51 26.08 25.42 -12.79
CA ASN A 51 26.60 24.11 -13.20
C ASN A 51 25.74 22.94 -12.66
N CYS A 52 24.48 23.18 -12.29
CA CYS A 52 23.62 22.13 -11.78
C CYS A 52 23.00 21.25 -12.88
N ARG A 53 22.78 19.98 -12.55
CA ARG A 53 22.01 19.01 -13.35
C ARG A 53 20.87 18.46 -12.52
N LEU A 54 19.65 18.52 -13.04
CA LEU A 54 18.47 18.01 -12.34
C LEU A 54 18.03 16.68 -12.97
N LEU A 55 18.27 15.58 -12.27
CA LEU A 55 17.98 14.23 -12.75
C LEU A 55 16.75 13.66 -12.06
N ALA A 56 15.84 13.07 -12.84
CA ALA A 56 14.76 12.29 -12.26
C ALA A 56 15.31 10.96 -11.74
N PHE A 57 14.89 10.57 -10.53
CA PHE A 57 15.21 9.30 -9.92
C PHE A 57 13.93 8.64 -9.37
N GLY A 58 14.07 7.57 -8.59
CA GLY A 58 12.95 6.96 -7.91
C GLY A 58 11.95 6.34 -8.88
N SER A 59 10.66 6.42 -8.56
CA SER A 59 9.66 5.68 -9.32
C SER A 59 9.45 6.18 -10.76
N THR A 60 9.78 7.45 -11.02
CA THR A 60 9.72 8.03 -12.37
C THR A 60 10.77 7.43 -13.32
N ALA A 61 11.93 7.03 -12.78
CA ALA A 61 13.08 6.58 -13.59
C ALA A 61 13.42 5.08 -13.43
N ASN A 62 12.92 4.39 -12.39
CA ASN A 62 13.21 2.98 -12.15
C ASN A 62 12.32 1.98 -12.92
N GLY A 63 11.39 2.46 -13.75
CA GLY A 63 10.47 1.61 -14.52
C GLY A 63 9.21 1.14 -13.78
N PHE A 64 9.03 1.56 -12.51
CA PHE A 64 7.89 1.22 -11.64
C PHE A 64 7.01 2.44 -11.33
N SER A 65 6.88 3.36 -12.28
CA SER A 65 6.01 4.54 -12.20
C SER A 65 4.54 4.16 -12.31
N LEU A 66 3.69 4.86 -11.56
CA LEU A 66 2.23 4.79 -11.68
C LEU A 66 1.71 6.18 -12.07
N ARG A 67 0.50 6.23 -12.62
CA ARG A 67 -0.22 7.49 -12.86
C ARG A 67 -0.30 8.30 -11.56
N ASN A 68 -0.13 9.62 -11.66
CA ASN A 68 -0.15 10.56 -10.53
C ASN A 68 0.91 10.26 -9.46
N SER A 69 1.99 9.57 -9.82
CA SER A 69 3.13 9.38 -8.89
C SER A 69 3.93 10.67 -8.74
N ASP A 70 4.47 10.87 -7.54
CA ASP A 70 5.38 11.97 -7.26
C ASP A 70 6.65 11.86 -8.13
N MET A 71 7.20 13.02 -8.50
CA MET A 71 8.50 13.12 -9.15
C MET A 71 9.60 13.26 -8.11
N ASP A 72 10.54 12.33 -8.09
CA ASP A 72 11.73 12.44 -7.27
C ASP A 72 12.86 13.03 -8.13
N LEU A 73 13.38 14.21 -7.79
CA LEU A 73 14.43 14.91 -8.54
C LEU A 73 15.69 15.11 -7.70
N CYS A 74 16.84 14.75 -8.24
CA CYS A 74 18.15 14.96 -7.62
C CYS A 74 18.89 16.06 -8.35
N CYS A 75 19.19 17.14 -7.65
CA CYS A 75 20.07 18.20 -8.11
C CYS A 75 21.52 17.79 -7.84
N LEU A 76 22.29 17.59 -8.91
CA LEU A 76 23.73 17.39 -8.88
C LEU A 76 24.42 18.71 -9.19
N ILE A 77 25.43 19.05 -8.38
CA ILE A 77 26.19 20.29 -8.43
C ILE A 77 27.64 19.90 -8.67
N ASP A 78 28.09 20.09 -9.91
CA ASP A 78 29.48 19.85 -10.30
C ASP A 78 30.27 21.17 -10.14
N SER A 79 30.38 21.66 -8.90
CA SER A 79 31.11 22.89 -8.54
C SER A 79 31.88 22.74 -7.22
N PRO A 80 33.14 23.22 -7.14
CA PRO A 80 33.90 23.25 -5.89
C PRO A 80 33.32 24.25 -4.88
N GLU A 81 32.68 25.33 -5.36
CA GLU A 81 32.02 26.36 -4.54
C GLU A 81 30.55 25.99 -4.27
N ARG A 82 30.32 24.75 -3.85
CA ARG A 82 28.96 24.28 -3.55
C ARG A 82 28.48 24.84 -2.21
N LEU A 83 27.27 25.36 -2.21
CA LEU A 83 26.56 25.72 -0.98
C LEU A 83 26.20 24.46 -0.20
N ASN A 84 26.03 24.61 1.12
CA ASN A 84 25.51 23.54 1.98
C ASN A 84 24.10 23.13 1.49
N PRO A 85 23.78 21.83 1.37
CA PRO A 85 22.45 21.37 0.98
C PRO A 85 21.28 21.99 1.75
N ALA A 86 21.44 22.28 3.04
CA ALA A 86 20.39 22.94 3.83
C ALA A 86 20.13 24.38 3.37
N ASP A 87 21.19 25.15 3.09
CA ASP A 87 21.08 26.52 2.61
C ASP A 87 20.49 26.56 1.20
N LEU A 88 20.87 25.59 0.35
CA LEU A 88 20.28 25.42 -0.98
C LEU A 88 18.77 25.14 -0.92
N VAL A 89 18.33 24.30 0.02
CA VAL A 89 16.90 24.02 0.22
C VAL A 89 16.15 25.30 0.58
N THR A 90 16.69 26.14 1.46
CA THR A 90 16.07 27.41 1.85
C THR A 90 16.03 28.40 0.69
N ILE A 91 17.17 28.67 0.04
CA ILE A 91 17.27 29.62 -1.08
C ILE A 91 16.41 29.18 -2.26
N LEU A 92 16.42 27.89 -2.59
CA LEU A 92 15.58 27.36 -3.67
C LEU A 92 14.10 27.42 -3.29
N GLY A 93 13.76 27.14 -2.03
CA GLY A 93 12.39 27.26 -1.52
C GLY A 93 11.83 28.66 -1.77
N ASP A 94 12.55 29.68 -1.31
CA ASP A 94 12.17 31.10 -1.46
C ASP A 94 12.06 31.50 -2.94
N LEU A 95 13.00 31.05 -3.79
CA LEU A 95 12.96 31.34 -5.23
C LEU A 95 11.72 30.73 -5.89
N LEU A 96 11.44 29.46 -5.61
CA LEU A 96 10.31 28.75 -6.23
C LEU A 96 8.98 29.31 -5.76
N GLU A 97 8.86 29.71 -4.50
CA GLU A 97 7.63 30.34 -3.98
C GLU A 97 7.35 31.70 -4.64
N ARG A 98 8.40 32.45 -5.02
CA ARG A 98 8.28 33.74 -5.72
C ARG A 98 8.02 33.60 -7.23
N GLU A 99 8.71 32.68 -7.89
CA GLU A 99 8.74 32.56 -9.36
C GLU A 99 7.68 31.60 -9.91
N THR A 100 7.01 30.83 -9.06
CA THR A 100 6.08 29.79 -9.49
C THR A 100 4.78 29.78 -8.68
N ARG A 101 3.80 29.00 -9.14
CA ARG A 101 2.55 28.75 -8.42
C ARG A 101 2.57 27.45 -7.62
N PHE A 102 3.75 26.84 -7.43
CA PHE A 102 3.87 25.65 -6.61
C PHE A 102 3.64 26.01 -5.15
N HIS A 103 2.91 25.16 -4.43
CA HIS A 103 2.97 25.12 -2.97
C HIS A 103 4.34 24.55 -2.58
N VAL A 104 5.18 25.36 -1.95
CA VAL A 104 6.56 25.01 -1.64
C VAL A 104 6.70 24.70 -0.15
N LYS A 105 7.35 23.58 0.17
CA LYS A 105 7.68 23.19 1.54
C LYS A 105 9.15 22.79 1.65
N PRO A 106 10.05 23.70 2.08
CA PRO A 106 11.45 23.38 2.31
C PRO A 106 11.61 22.55 3.59
N LEU A 107 12.48 21.52 3.54
CA LEU A 107 12.81 20.64 4.67
C LEU A 107 14.34 20.53 4.84
N PRO A 108 15.01 21.61 5.29
CA PRO A 108 16.47 21.68 5.34
C PRO A 108 17.10 20.78 6.42
N HIS A 109 16.36 20.47 7.49
CA HIS A 109 16.84 19.70 8.64
C HIS A 109 16.46 18.21 8.58
N ALA A 110 15.90 17.74 7.46
CA ALA A 110 15.68 16.30 7.25
C ALA A 110 17.02 15.58 7.06
N ARG A 111 17.05 14.25 7.29
CA ARG A 111 18.26 13.43 7.02
C ARG A 111 18.81 13.66 5.62
N ILE A 112 17.90 13.78 4.65
CA ILE A 112 18.20 14.20 3.29
C ILE A 112 17.44 15.51 3.10
N PRO A 113 18.13 16.66 3.03
CA PRO A 113 17.49 17.95 2.78
C PRO A 113 16.75 17.93 1.44
N ILE A 114 15.45 18.27 1.47
CA ILE A 114 14.59 18.27 0.28
C ILE A 114 13.70 19.51 0.23
N VAL A 115 13.32 19.94 -0.97
CA VAL A 115 12.23 20.89 -1.22
C VAL A 115 11.06 20.10 -1.79
N LYS A 116 9.93 20.10 -1.10
CA LYS A 116 8.69 19.50 -1.62
C LYS A 116 7.88 20.56 -2.35
N LEU A 117 7.35 20.18 -3.51
CA LEU A 117 6.55 21.03 -4.37
C LEU A 117 5.24 20.30 -4.69
N SER A 118 4.13 21.02 -4.63
CA SER A 118 2.86 20.52 -5.14
C SER A 118 2.10 21.60 -5.91
N LEU A 119 1.47 21.20 -7.01
CA LEU A 119 0.55 22.03 -7.77
C LEU A 119 -0.76 21.27 -7.89
N ASP A 120 -1.85 21.93 -7.51
CA ASP A 120 -3.17 21.32 -7.49
C ASP A 120 -3.66 21.00 -8.92
N PRO A 121 -4.55 20.00 -9.06
CA PRO A 121 -5.21 19.71 -10.32
C PRO A 121 -5.90 20.95 -10.91
N SER A 122 -5.73 21.15 -12.22
CA SER A 122 -6.39 22.21 -12.98
C SER A 122 -6.90 21.68 -14.34
N PRO A 123 -7.75 22.42 -15.09
CA PRO A 123 -8.27 21.94 -16.37
C PRO A 123 -7.18 21.54 -17.39
N GLY A 124 -6.01 22.18 -17.35
CA GLY A 124 -4.85 21.83 -18.18
C GLY A 124 -3.87 20.84 -17.53
N LEU A 125 -4.10 20.48 -16.27
CA LEU A 125 -3.28 19.57 -15.48
C LEU A 125 -4.16 18.74 -14.53
N PRO A 126 -4.95 17.79 -15.04
CA PRO A 126 -5.98 17.09 -14.26
C PRO A 126 -5.42 16.25 -13.10
N SER A 127 -4.14 15.92 -13.14
CA SER A 127 -3.45 15.12 -12.12
C SER A 127 -2.73 15.96 -11.06
N GLY A 128 -2.63 17.27 -11.25
CA GLY A 128 -1.68 18.10 -10.51
C GLY A 128 -0.23 17.66 -10.75
N ILE A 129 0.71 18.22 -9.99
CA ILE A 129 2.11 17.81 -9.94
C ILE A 129 2.53 17.73 -8.48
N ALA A 130 3.20 16.65 -8.09
CA ALA A 130 3.94 16.57 -6.83
C ALA A 130 5.40 16.24 -7.14
N CYS A 131 6.33 16.96 -6.53
CA CYS A 131 7.76 16.81 -6.80
C CYS A 131 8.60 17.06 -5.55
N ASP A 132 9.51 16.14 -5.25
CA ASP A 132 10.49 16.26 -4.18
C ASP A 132 11.88 16.48 -4.80
N ILE A 133 12.52 17.62 -4.50
CA ILE A 133 13.87 17.95 -4.98
C ILE A 133 14.86 17.74 -3.85
N GLY A 134 15.76 16.77 -3.99
CA GLY A 134 16.91 16.57 -3.12
C GLY A 134 18.23 17.01 -3.76
N PHE A 135 19.26 17.20 -2.95
CA PHE A 135 20.59 17.63 -3.40
C PHE A 135 21.65 16.57 -3.13
N GLU A 136 22.51 16.30 -4.11
CA GLU A 136 23.66 15.37 -4.00
C GLU A 136 23.33 13.94 -3.52
N ASN A 137 22.09 13.48 -3.70
CA ASN A 137 21.69 12.13 -3.35
C ASN A 137 22.09 11.11 -4.44
N ARG A 138 23.40 10.97 -4.65
CA ARG A 138 23.96 10.11 -5.71
C ARG A 138 23.66 8.62 -5.48
N LEU A 139 23.58 8.17 -4.22
CA LEU A 139 23.19 6.78 -3.90
C LEU A 139 21.76 6.45 -4.36
N ALA A 140 20.82 7.40 -4.27
CA ALA A 140 19.46 7.17 -4.78
C ALA A 140 19.41 7.04 -6.30
N ILE A 141 20.32 7.68 -7.02
CA ILE A 141 20.47 7.51 -8.48
C ILE A 141 20.96 6.10 -8.79
N GLU A 142 21.97 5.60 -8.07
CA GLU A 142 22.45 4.22 -8.24
C GLU A 142 21.37 3.19 -7.90
N ASN A 143 20.63 3.40 -6.80
CA ASN A 143 19.48 2.56 -6.44
C ASN A 143 18.43 2.54 -7.55
N THR A 144 18.15 3.70 -8.16
CA THR A 144 17.24 3.80 -9.30
C THR A 144 17.77 3.03 -10.50
N ARG A 145 19.08 3.11 -10.79
CA ARG A 145 19.74 2.38 -11.89
C ARG A 145 19.63 0.87 -11.67
N LEU A 146 19.92 0.38 -10.46
CA LEU A 146 19.82 -1.03 -10.09
C LEU A 146 18.39 -1.56 -10.30
N LEU A 147 17.40 -0.82 -9.78
CA LEU A 147 15.98 -1.19 -9.92
C LEU A 147 15.53 -1.17 -11.39
N LEU A 148 15.99 -0.20 -12.18
CA LEU A 148 15.71 -0.14 -13.61
C LEU A 148 16.30 -1.34 -14.35
N THR A 149 17.53 -1.74 -14.02
CA THR A 149 18.15 -2.93 -14.61
C THR A 149 17.30 -4.16 -14.31
N TYR A 150 16.89 -4.37 -13.06
CA TYR A 150 15.96 -5.46 -12.70
C TYR A 150 14.65 -5.42 -13.49
N ALA A 151 14.07 -4.23 -13.70
CA ALA A 151 12.85 -4.06 -14.48
C ALA A 151 13.03 -4.39 -15.97
N LYS A 152 14.26 -4.33 -16.50
CA LYS A 152 14.60 -4.61 -17.91
C LYS A 152 14.88 -6.08 -18.19
N ILE A 153 15.35 -6.86 -17.21
CA ILE A 153 15.66 -8.30 -17.37
C ILE A 153 14.42 -9.06 -17.84
N ASP A 154 13.29 -8.77 -17.18
CA ASP A 154 12.04 -9.44 -17.47
C ASP A 154 10.86 -8.48 -17.28
N PRO A 155 10.61 -7.61 -18.28
CA PRO A 155 9.69 -6.50 -18.12
C PRO A 155 8.26 -6.97 -17.85
N THR A 156 7.79 -7.99 -18.54
CA THR A 156 6.40 -8.46 -18.43
C THR A 156 6.12 -9.04 -17.04
N ARG A 157 7.02 -9.88 -16.53
CA ARG A 157 6.79 -10.59 -15.27
C ARG A 157 7.11 -9.71 -14.06
N VAL A 158 8.24 -9.02 -14.08
CA VAL A 158 8.70 -8.20 -12.94
C VAL A 158 7.86 -6.95 -12.78
N ARG A 159 7.60 -6.19 -13.87
CA ARG A 159 6.89 -4.91 -13.76
C ARG A 159 5.44 -5.13 -13.34
N THR A 160 4.76 -6.13 -13.90
CA THR A 160 3.37 -6.46 -13.52
C THR A 160 3.28 -6.77 -12.03
N LEU A 161 4.16 -7.63 -11.50
CA LEU A 161 4.18 -8.00 -10.08
C LEU A 161 4.49 -6.81 -9.15
N VAL A 162 5.55 -6.05 -9.47
CA VAL A 162 5.98 -4.93 -8.65
C VAL A 162 4.92 -3.82 -8.63
N LEU A 163 4.37 -3.46 -9.80
CA LEU A 163 3.34 -2.44 -9.90
C LEU A 163 2.05 -2.88 -9.19
N PHE A 164 1.63 -4.13 -9.36
CA PHE A 164 0.47 -4.67 -8.66
C PHE A 164 0.65 -4.58 -7.14
N LEU A 165 1.79 -5.04 -6.59
CA LEU A 165 2.05 -5.00 -5.14
C LEU A 165 2.17 -3.56 -4.61
N LYS A 166 2.70 -2.63 -5.43
CA LYS A 166 2.70 -1.19 -5.11
C LYS A 166 1.28 -0.63 -5.02
N ILE A 167 0.38 -0.98 -5.94
CA ILE A 167 -1.02 -0.55 -5.92
C ILE A 167 -1.77 -1.20 -4.76
N TRP A 168 -1.61 -2.51 -4.58
CA TRP A 168 -2.20 -3.29 -3.49
C TRP A 168 -1.83 -2.67 -2.14
N SER A 169 -0.54 -2.43 -1.88
CA SER A 169 -0.09 -1.84 -0.61
C SER A 169 -0.65 -0.43 -0.37
N LYS A 170 -0.82 0.38 -1.43
CA LYS A 170 -1.49 1.70 -1.32
C LYS A 170 -2.97 1.55 -0.96
N ARG A 171 -3.73 0.70 -1.66
CA ARG A 171 -5.17 0.49 -1.37
C ARG A 171 -5.43 -0.14 0.01
N ARG A 172 -4.49 -0.95 0.49
CA ARG A 172 -4.54 -1.51 1.84
C ARG A 172 -4.01 -0.56 2.92
N LYS A 173 -3.64 0.67 2.56
CA LYS A 173 -3.13 1.73 3.45
C LYS A 173 -1.89 1.31 4.26
N ILE A 174 -1.04 0.46 3.67
CA ILE A 174 0.22 -0.03 4.28
C ILE A 174 1.47 0.48 3.53
N ASN A 175 1.32 1.54 2.74
CA ASN A 175 2.36 2.20 1.96
C ASN A 175 2.51 3.68 2.39
N SER A 176 2.72 3.91 3.68
CA SER A 176 2.92 5.24 4.26
C SER A 176 3.93 5.20 5.41
N PRO A 177 5.20 5.56 5.15
CA PRO A 177 6.23 5.66 6.19
C PRO A 177 5.86 6.57 7.35
N TYR A 178 5.16 7.67 7.09
CA TYR A 178 4.72 8.62 8.11
C TYR A 178 3.69 8.00 9.07
N LYS A 179 2.85 7.09 8.58
CA LYS A 179 1.90 6.32 9.40
C LYS A 179 2.54 5.06 10.00
N GLY A 180 3.86 4.90 9.95
CA GLY A 180 4.55 3.76 10.56
C GLY A 180 4.54 2.48 9.72
N THR A 181 4.35 2.57 8.40
CA THR A 181 4.38 1.40 7.48
C THR A 181 5.52 1.50 6.47
N LEU A 182 5.57 0.63 5.46
CA LEU A 182 6.65 0.63 4.47
C LEU A 182 6.49 1.73 3.41
N SER A 183 7.61 2.13 2.80
CA SER A 183 7.60 2.94 1.58
C SER A 183 7.40 2.06 0.34
N SER A 184 7.03 2.68 -0.78
CA SER A 184 7.01 1.98 -2.08
C SER A 184 8.36 1.36 -2.43
N TYR A 185 9.47 2.04 -2.13
CA TYR A 185 10.82 1.49 -2.31
C TYR A 185 11.03 0.21 -1.49
N GLY A 186 10.60 0.20 -0.22
CA GLY A 186 10.66 -0.99 0.63
C GLY A 186 9.92 -2.20 0.05
N TYR A 187 8.70 -2.02 -0.48
CA TYR A 187 7.98 -3.11 -1.16
C TYR A 187 8.68 -3.60 -2.42
N VAL A 188 9.22 -2.69 -3.24
CA VAL A 188 9.98 -3.06 -4.45
C VAL A 188 11.18 -3.94 -4.07
N LEU A 189 11.91 -3.56 -3.02
CA LEU A 189 13.04 -4.36 -2.54
C LEU A 189 12.61 -5.76 -2.08
N LEU A 190 11.48 -5.88 -1.36
CA LEU A 190 10.95 -7.19 -0.93
C LEU A 190 10.60 -8.09 -2.12
N VAL A 191 10.01 -7.51 -3.17
CA VAL A 191 9.65 -8.27 -4.38
C VAL A 191 10.90 -8.77 -5.09
N ILE A 192 11.90 -7.90 -5.30
CA ILE A 192 13.15 -8.31 -5.95
C ILE A 192 13.90 -9.34 -5.09
N TYR A 193 14.00 -9.11 -3.78
CA TYR A 193 14.56 -10.09 -2.85
C TYR A 193 13.87 -11.46 -2.98
N PHE A 194 12.54 -11.47 -3.06
CA PHE A 194 11.77 -12.70 -3.20
C PHE A 194 12.08 -13.41 -4.53
N LEU A 195 12.12 -12.67 -5.64
CA LEU A 195 12.38 -13.21 -6.98
C LEU A 195 13.82 -13.70 -7.17
N VAL A 196 14.79 -13.13 -6.43
CA VAL A 196 16.22 -13.50 -6.50
C VAL A 196 16.54 -14.66 -5.55
N HIS A 197 16.04 -14.65 -4.30
CA HIS A 197 16.52 -15.54 -3.24
C HIS A 197 15.51 -16.55 -2.72
N VAL A 198 14.21 -16.28 -2.85
CA VAL A 198 13.16 -17.11 -2.21
C VAL A 198 12.48 -18.01 -3.24
N LYS A 199 12.17 -17.46 -4.43
CA LYS A 199 11.57 -18.24 -5.51
C LYS A 199 12.62 -19.20 -6.07
N ASN A 200 12.26 -20.48 -6.15
CA ASN A 200 13.11 -21.53 -6.68
C ASN A 200 12.35 -22.27 -7.80
N PRO A 201 12.88 -22.32 -9.04
CA PRO A 201 14.10 -21.66 -9.52
C PRO A 201 14.01 -20.12 -9.53
N PRO A 202 15.15 -19.41 -9.41
CA PRO A 202 15.19 -17.95 -9.32
C PRO A 202 14.72 -17.29 -10.62
N VAL A 203 13.88 -16.27 -10.49
CA VAL A 203 13.34 -15.50 -11.63
C VAL A 203 14.29 -14.38 -12.03
N LEU A 204 15.08 -13.87 -11.08
CA LEU A 204 16.04 -12.79 -11.30
C LEU A 204 17.43 -13.20 -10.79
N PRO A 205 18.52 -12.74 -11.44
CA PRO A 205 19.88 -12.94 -10.95
C PRO A 205 20.21 -11.99 -9.80
N ASN A 206 21.26 -12.31 -9.04
CA ASN A 206 21.85 -11.35 -8.12
C ASN A 206 22.89 -10.48 -8.84
N LEU A 207 22.47 -9.30 -9.33
CA LEU A 207 23.31 -8.40 -10.12
C LEU A 207 24.56 -7.90 -9.38
N GLN A 208 24.50 -7.84 -8.05
CA GLN A 208 25.61 -7.41 -7.19
C GLN A 208 26.56 -8.55 -6.80
N GLN A 209 26.42 -9.75 -7.38
CA GLN A 209 27.34 -10.86 -7.20
C GLN A 209 27.96 -11.37 -8.51
N MET A 210 27.52 -10.86 -9.67
CA MET A 210 27.99 -11.31 -10.98
C MET A 210 29.40 -10.79 -11.30
N PRO A 211 30.38 -11.61 -11.70
CA PRO A 211 31.73 -11.08 -11.95
C PRO A 211 31.74 -10.01 -13.06
N PRO A 212 32.49 -8.89 -12.88
CA PRO A 212 32.60 -7.86 -13.91
C PRO A 212 33.32 -8.42 -15.15
N LEU A 213 32.98 -7.88 -16.34
CA LEU A 213 33.56 -8.32 -17.62
C LEU A 213 35.05 -8.06 -17.75
N ARG A 214 35.51 -7.02 -17.06
CA ARG A 214 36.90 -6.59 -16.98
C ARG A 214 37.20 -6.26 -15.53
N PRO A 215 38.46 -6.35 -15.07
CA PRO A 215 38.84 -5.80 -13.77
C PRO A 215 38.44 -4.33 -13.70
N ILE A 216 37.65 -3.96 -12.68
CA ILE A 216 37.25 -2.59 -12.41
C ILE A 216 38.01 -2.14 -11.17
N ASN A 217 38.54 -0.91 -11.18
CA ASN A 217 39.20 -0.38 -10.00
C ASN A 217 38.15 -0.14 -8.90
N LYS A 218 38.52 -0.39 -7.63
CA LYS A 218 37.61 -0.22 -6.50
C LYS A 218 37.14 1.22 -6.36
N ASP A 219 38.00 2.17 -6.68
CA ASP A 219 37.70 3.61 -6.61
C ASP A 219 36.56 4.00 -7.58
N ASP A 220 36.49 3.38 -8.75
CA ASP A 220 35.44 3.63 -9.75
C ASP A 220 34.07 3.08 -9.31
N THR A 221 34.08 2.18 -8.34
CA THR A 221 32.88 1.51 -7.81
C THR A 221 32.50 1.98 -6.42
N THR A 222 33.22 2.93 -5.84
CA THR A 222 32.98 3.41 -4.48
C THR A 222 32.38 4.80 -4.51
N LEU A 223 31.20 4.95 -3.91
CA LEU A 223 30.51 6.22 -3.78
C LEU A 223 30.18 6.46 -2.30
N ASN A 224 30.70 7.54 -1.72
CA ASN A 224 30.54 7.86 -0.30
C ASN A 224 30.95 6.70 0.65
N GLY A 225 31.97 5.92 0.26
CA GLY A 225 32.43 4.76 1.04
C GLY A 225 31.63 3.47 0.83
N TYR A 226 30.58 3.51 0.00
CA TYR A 226 29.77 2.33 -0.35
C TYR A 226 30.14 1.79 -1.72
N ASN A 227 30.21 0.47 -1.84
CA ASN A 227 30.40 -0.19 -3.13
C ASN A 227 29.07 -0.17 -3.90
N VAL A 228 29.03 0.60 -4.99
CA VAL A 228 27.87 0.76 -5.87
C VAL A 228 27.93 -0.12 -7.13
N TRP A 229 28.86 -1.06 -7.17
CA TRP A 229 29.00 -1.96 -8.30
C TRP A 229 27.82 -2.96 -8.39
N PHE A 230 27.33 -3.14 -9.61
CA PHE A 230 26.44 -4.21 -10.03
C PHE A 230 26.55 -4.40 -11.55
N PHE A 231 26.13 -5.56 -12.04
CA PHE A 231 26.11 -5.85 -13.47
C PHE A 231 24.90 -5.18 -14.13
N ASP A 232 25.13 -4.17 -14.97
CA ASP A 232 24.08 -3.32 -15.55
C ASP A 232 23.89 -3.48 -17.07
N ASP A 233 24.77 -4.21 -17.74
CA ASP A 233 24.67 -4.50 -19.18
C ASP A 233 23.59 -5.56 -19.43
N THR A 234 22.37 -5.10 -19.74
CA THR A 234 21.22 -5.98 -19.96
C THR A 234 21.36 -6.87 -21.19
N ASP A 235 22.09 -6.41 -22.21
CA ASP A 235 22.23 -7.15 -23.48
C ASP A 235 23.12 -8.37 -23.29
N ILE A 236 24.24 -8.19 -22.57
CA ILE A 236 25.13 -9.30 -22.20
C ILE A 236 24.50 -10.17 -21.12
N LEU A 237 23.74 -9.59 -20.20
CA LEU A 237 23.06 -10.32 -19.14
C LEU A 237 22.12 -11.39 -19.70
N CYS A 238 21.30 -11.03 -20.70
CA CYS A 238 20.40 -11.95 -21.39
C CYS A 238 21.13 -13.12 -22.08
N GLN A 239 22.40 -12.94 -22.43
CA GLN A 239 23.23 -14.00 -23.03
C GLN A 239 23.86 -14.90 -21.97
N ARG A 240 24.24 -14.34 -20.81
CA ARG A 240 24.99 -15.05 -19.76
C ARG A 240 24.12 -15.70 -18.70
N TRP A 241 22.94 -15.16 -18.46
CA TRP A 241 22.03 -15.63 -17.44
C TRP A 241 20.65 -15.87 -18.05
N GLN A 242 20.18 -17.10 -17.92
CA GLN A 242 18.81 -17.48 -18.25
C GLN A 242 18.18 -18.03 -17.00
N SER A 243 16.95 -17.61 -16.72
CA SER A 243 16.20 -18.17 -15.62
C SER A 243 15.86 -19.62 -15.95
N GLU A 244 16.16 -20.54 -15.02
CA GLU A 244 15.67 -21.92 -15.07
C GLU A 244 14.14 -21.99 -14.83
N ASN A 245 13.51 -20.86 -14.48
CA ASN A 245 12.08 -20.77 -14.29
C ASN A 245 11.32 -20.77 -15.62
N THR A 246 10.78 -21.93 -15.96
CA THR A 246 9.93 -22.16 -17.14
C THR A 246 8.43 -21.95 -16.86
N GLU A 247 8.06 -21.38 -15.71
CA GLU A 247 6.64 -21.09 -15.45
C GLU A 247 6.14 -20.09 -16.50
N SER A 248 4.95 -20.36 -17.05
CA SER A 248 4.30 -19.40 -17.93
C SER A 248 4.10 -18.06 -17.20
N VAL A 249 3.98 -16.95 -17.94
CA VAL A 249 3.73 -15.62 -17.34
C VAL A 249 2.57 -15.66 -16.35
N ALA A 250 1.50 -16.40 -16.71
CA ALA A 250 0.32 -16.51 -15.88
C ALA A 250 0.52 -17.31 -14.60
N GLU A 251 1.18 -18.46 -14.71
CA GLU A 251 1.55 -19.28 -13.55
C GLU A 251 2.51 -18.51 -12.64
N LEU A 252 3.51 -17.85 -13.22
CA LEU A 252 4.46 -17.08 -12.44
C LEU A 252 3.75 -15.95 -11.70
N HIS A 253 2.89 -15.17 -12.34
CA HIS A 253 2.16 -14.11 -11.64
C HIS A 253 1.36 -14.66 -10.44
N VAL A 254 0.60 -15.72 -10.65
CA VAL A 254 -0.31 -16.25 -9.62
C VAL A 254 0.45 -17.00 -8.53
N PHE A 255 1.33 -17.93 -8.88
CA PHE A 255 2.12 -18.68 -7.91
C PHE A 255 3.11 -17.79 -7.17
N THR A 256 3.77 -16.86 -7.85
CA THR A 256 4.68 -15.90 -7.18
C THR A 256 3.91 -15.02 -6.21
N LEU A 257 2.71 -14.52 -6.55
CA LEU A 257 1.91 -13.77 -5.59
C LEU A 257 1.50 -14.63 -4.38
N ILE A 258 1.04 -15.87 -4.62
CA ILE A 258 0.69 -16.80 -3.53
C ILE A 258 1.89 -17.05 -2.63
N ASP A 259 3.04 -17.39 -3.21
CA ASP A 259 4.25 -17.73 -2.49
C ASP A 259 4.83 -16.49 -1.79
N PHE A 260 4.78 -15.31 -2.40
CA PHE A 260 5.19 -14.02 -1.81
C PHE A 260 4.37 -13.71 -0.56
N PHE A 261 3.04 -13.73 -0.67
CA PHE A 261 2.17 -13.46 0.47
C PHE A 261 2.28 -14.54 1.55
N ARG A 262 2.46 -15.81 1.18
CA ARG A 262 2.72 -16.89 2.14
C ARG A 262 4.04 -16.68 2.87
N TYR A 263 5.11 -16.39 2.14
CA TYR A 263 6.44 -16.21 2.70
C TYR A 263 6.48 -15.06 3.70
N PHE A 264 5.99 -13.88 3.32
CA PHE A 264 5.98 -12.73 4.25
C PHE A 264 4.88 -12.80 5.31
N SER A 265 3.88 -13.69 5.20
CA SER A 265 2.95 -13.90 6.31
C SER A 265 3.50 -14.86 7.37
N ARG A 266 4.23 -15.90 6.97
CA ARG A 266 4.57 -17.05 7.84
C ARG A 266 6.06 -17.37 7.93
N ASP A 267 6.77 -17.37 6.80
CA ASP A 267 8.10 -17.98 6.69
C ASP A 267 9.23 -16.99 6.99
N PHE A 268 9.05 -15.70 6.65
CA PHE A 268 10.04 -14.67 6.91
C PHE A 268 10.23 -14.47 8.42
N SER A 269 11.46 -14.69 8.89
CA SER A 269 11.80 -14.58 10.31
C SER A 269 11.97 -13.12 10.74
N TYR A 270 10.86 -12.41 10.99
CA TYR A 270 10.86 -10.99 11.36
C TYR A 270 11.72 -10.64 12.58
N ASN A 271 11.89 -11.57 13.53
CA ASN A 271 12.63 -11.31 14.76
C ASN A 271 14.16 -11.32 14.55
N THR A 272 14.65 -12.18 13.66
CA THR A 272 16.09 -12.48 13.51
C THR A 272 16.62 -12.23 12.10
N GLY A 273 15.75 -12.14 11.10
CA GLY A 273 16.09 -12.03 9.69
C GLY A 273 16.14 -10.59 9.18
N VAL A 274 16.97 -10.40 8.16
CA VAL A 274 17.10 -9.18 7.37
C VAL A 274 17.03 -9.56 5.90
N ALA A 275 16.11 -8.97 5.15
CA ALA A 275 16.03 -9.18 3.71
C ALA A 275 17.09 -8.33 2.99
N SER A 276 17.99 -8.96 2.25
CA SER A 276 19.02 -8.30 1.44
C SER A 276 19.00 -8.82 0.00
N ILE A 277 18.86 -7.93 -0.98
CA ILE A 277 18.99 -8.31 -2.40
C ILE A 277 20.42 -8.77 -2.70
N ARG A 278 21.41 -8.13 -2.09
CA ARG A 278 22.82 -8.41 -2.32
C ARG A 278 23.27 -9.74 -1.72
N ALA A 279 22.77 -10.11 -0.55
CA ALA A 279 23.31 -11.21 0.25
C ALA A 279 22.29 -12.26 0.70
N GLY A 280 21.02 -12.13 0.31
CA GLY A 280 19.96 -13.04 0.71
C GLY A 280 19.46 -12.79 2.13
N LEU A 281 19.11 -13.85 2.85
CA LEU A 281 18.62 -13.74 4.22
C LEU A 281 19.78 -13.59 5.20
N LEU A 282 20.00 -12.37 5.70
CA LEU A 282 21.01 -12.07 6.72
C LEU A 282 20.42 -12.18 8.13
N LYS A 283 21.28 -12.39 9.13
CA LYS A 283 20.89 -12.33 10.55
C LYS A 283 21.04 -10.91 11.10
N LYS A 284 20.07 -10.44 11.88
CA LYS A 284 20.13 -9.15 12.58
C LYS A 284 21.36 -9.03 13.48
N ASP A 285 21.77 -10.15 14.09
CA ASP A 285 22.94 -10.18 14.97
C ASP A 285 24.21 -9.77 14.24
N ALA A 286 24.39 -10.26 13.01
CA ALA A 286 25.53 -9.93 12.17
C ALA A 286 25.53 -8.46 11.70
N LYS A 287 24.37 -7.80 11.73
CA LYS A 287 24.19 -6.39 11.37
C LYS A 287 24.16 -5.44 12.57
N GLY A 288 24.18 -5.96 13.79
CA GLY A 288 23.93 -5.16 15.00
C GLY A 288 22.51 -4.58 15.04
N TRP A 289 21.55 -5.15 14.29
CA TRP A 289 20.15 -4.70 14.24
C TRP A 289 19.27 -5.45 15.23
N GLN A 290 19.87 -5.91 16.33
CA GLN A 290 19.16 -6.64 17.37
C GLN A 290 18.17 -5.70 18.08
N ASN A 291 17.01 -6.23 18.41
CA ASN A 291 16.13 -5.57 19.36
C ASN A 291 16.60 -6.01 20.75
N ASP A 292 17.38 -5.20 21.46
CA ASP A 292 17.76 -5.54 22.83
C ASP A 292 16.47 -5.66 23.65
N LEU A 293 16.20 -6.82 24.26
CA LEU A 293 14.98 -7.10 25.04
C LEU A 293 15.20 -6.90 26.54
N SER A 294 16.35 -6.36 26.96
CA SER A 294 16.64 -6.08 28.37
C SER A 294 15.46 -5.39 29.07
N PRO A 295 14.86 -6.04 30.09
CA PRO A 295 13.82 -5.43 30.92
C PRO A 295 14.41 -4.50 31.99
N THR A 296 15.74 -4.35 32.05
CA THR A 296 16.43 -3.57 33.10
C THR A 296 16.73 -2.12 32.71
N SER A 297 16.67 -1.78 31.42
CA SER A 297 16.77 -0.40 30.96
C SER A 297 15.37 0.20 30.85
N GLY A 298 14.86 0.78 31.93
CA GLY A 298 13.64 1.60 31.96
C GLY A 298 13.71 2.90 31.15
N ARG A 299 14.61 2.99 30.17
CA ARG A 299 14.73 4.11 29.24
C ARG A 299 14.19 3.68 27.88
N TYR A 300 13.28 4.49 27.34
CA TYR A 300 12.84 4.42 25.95
C TYR A 300 14.07 4.50 25.05
N ASP A 301 14.37 3.42 24.33
CA ASP A 301 15.46 3.40 23.35
C ASP A 301 14.86 3.46 21.94
N PRO A 302 14.96 4.62 21.25
CA PRO A 302 14.44 4.81 19.91
C PRO A 302 15.11 3.91 18.85
N ALA A 303 16.23 3.24 19.15
CA ALA A 303 16.81 2.23 18.27
C ALA A 303 15.98 0.93 18.24
N ARG A 304 15.33 0.55 19.36
CA ARG A 304 14.50 -0.66 19.48
C ARG A 304 13.25 -0.62 18.61
N GLU A 305 12.72 0.56 18.32
CA GLU A 305 11.57 0.72 17.43
C GLU A 305 11.95 0.64 15.95
N ARG A 306 13.22 0.87 15.61
CA ARG A 306 13.68 0.97 14.22
C ARG A 306 13.97 -0.37 13.55
N ASN A 307 14.12 -1.46 14.29
CA ASN A 307 14.53 -2.76 13.75
C ASN A 307 13.48 -3.87 13.91
N ARG A 308 12.19 -3.50 13.89
CA ARG A 308 11.08 -4.47 13.94
C ARG A 308 10.92 -5.25 12.64
N PHE A 309 11.06 -4.56 11.52
CA PHE A 309 11.18 -5.14 10.19
C PHE A 309 12.49 -4.64 9.58
N CYS A 310 13.30 -5.55 9.03
CA CYS A 310 14.63 -5.23 8.52
C CYS A 310 14.76 -5.56 7.04
N ILE A 311 15.00 -4.52 6.25
CA ILE A 311 15.28 -4.59 4.81
C ILE A 311 16.55 -3.78 4.59
N GLU A 312 17.62 -4.44 4.14
CA GLU A 312 18.91 -3.81 3.84
C GLU A 312 18.80 -2.99 2.55
N ASP A 313 19.30 -1.75 2.55
CA ASP A 313 19.54 -1.02 1.30
C ASP A 313 20.65 -1.71 0.48
N PRO A 314 20.49 -1.87 -0.85
CA PRO A 314 21.47 -2.57 -1.69
C PRO A 314 22.88 -1.96 -1.65
N PHE A 315 23.02 -0.65 -1.43
CA PHE A 315 24.29 0.05 -1.42
C PHE A 315 24.65 0.58 -0.03
N GLU A 316 23.73 1.27 0.64
CA GLU A 316 23.91 1.77 2.01
C GLU A 316 23.67 0.61 3.01
N THR A 317 24.61 -0.35 3.07
CA THR A 317 24.37 -1.65 3.75
C THR A 317 24.14 -1.58 5.27
N ASP A 318 24.40 -0.45 5.90
CA ASP A 318 24.13 -0.12 7.30
C ASP A 318 22.75 0.54 7.50
N TYR A 319 22.05 0.85 6.41
CA TYR A 319 20.72 1.45 6.43
C TYR A 319 19.59 0.42 6.32
N ASN A 320 18.71 0.42 7.33
CA ASN A 320 17.45 -0.30 7.29
C ASN A 320 16.34 0.57 6.65
N VAL A 321 15.92 0.21 5.44
CA VAL A 321 14.86 0.92 4.70
C VAL A 321 13.50 0.83 5.40
N ALA A 322 13.29 -0.20 6.23
CA ALA A 322 12.06 -0.41 6.98
C ALA A 322 12.08 0.20 8.39
N ARG A 323 13.03 1.11 8.70
CA ARG A 323 13.17 1.73 10.04
C ARG A 323 11.96 2.51 10.56
N CYS A 324 11.07 2.95 9.67
CA CYS A 324 9.85 3.64 10.04
C CYS A 324 8.73 2.69 10.48
N VAL A 325 8.89 1.38 10.29
CA VAL A 325 7.84 0.41 10.56
C VAL A 325 7.65 0.25 12.07
N THR A 326 6.52 0.72 12.59
CA THR A 326 6.16 0.62 14.00
C THR A 326 5.67 -0.80 14.35
N LYS A 327 5.42 -1.06 15.63
CA LYS A 327 4.84 -2.33 16.10
C LYS A 327 3.49 -2.61 15.41
N ASP A 328 2.61 -1.61 15.44
CA ASP A 328 1.26 -1.69 14.86
C ASP A 328 1.32 -1.70 13.34
N GLY A 329 2.28 -0.97 12.75
CA GLY A 329 2.54 -1.01 11.32
C GLY A 329 2.95 -2.40 10.85
N LEU A 330 3.89 -3.05 11.55
CA LEU A 330 4.29 -4.41 11.25
C LEU A 330 3.14 -5.41 11.41
N TYR A 331 2.36 -5.28 12.49
CA TYR A 331 1.19 -6.13 12.72
C TYR A 331 0.16 -6.00 11.60
N THR A 332 -0.15 -4.78 11.19
CA THR A 332 -1.07 -4.48 10.08
C THR A 332 -0.54 -5.03 8.76
N ILE A 333 0.75 -4.80 8.43
CA ILE A 333 1.39 -5.33 7.22
C ILE A 333 1.29 -6.86 7.17
N ARG A 334 1.61 -7.55 8.27
CA ARG A 334 1.51 -9.02 8.35
C ARG A 334 0.06 -9.50 8.24
N GLY A 335 -0.87 -8.78 8.85
CA GLY A 335 -2.32 -9.01 8.72
C GLY A 335 -2.77 -9.00 7.27
N GLU A 336 -2.33 -7.99 6.52
CA GLU A 336 -2.66 -7.86 5.09
C GLU A 336 -1.99 -8.93 4.22
N PHE A 337 -0.75 -9.32 4.50
CA PHE A 337 -0.13 -10.47 3.84
C PHE A 337 -0.90 -11.78 4.11
N MET A 338 -1.34 -12.01 5.35
CA MET A 338 -2.17 -13.18 5.71
C MET A 338 -3.51 -13.16 4.98
N ARG A 339 -4.17 -12.00 4.91
CA ARG A 339 -5.44 -11.80 4.19
C ARG A 339 -5.28 -12.10 2.70
N ALA A 340 -4.27 -11.51 2.05
CA ALA A 340 -4.00 -11.72 0.64
C ALA A 340 -3.66 -13.19 0.31
N SER A 341 -2.84 -13.83 1.16
CA SER A 341 -2.53 -15.25 1.04
C SER A 341 -3.79 -16.13 1.14
N ARG A 342 -4.72 -15.80 2.04
CA ARG A 342 -6.00 -16.53 2.19
C ARG A 342 -6.90 -16.38 0.96
N ILE A 343 -7.07 -15.15 0.45
CA ILE A 343 -7.90 -14.88 -0.75
C ILE A 343 -7.41 -15.73 -1.93
N LEU A 344 -6.10 -15.72 -2.20
CA LEU A 344 -5.51 -16.48 -3.30
C LEU A 344 -5.51 -18.00 -3.05
N SER A 345 -5.49 -18.45 -1.79
CA SER A 345 -5.57 -19.87 -1.44
C SER A 345 -6.98 -20.45 -1.62
N ILE A 346 -8.02 -19.65 -1.33
CA ILE A 346 -9.42 -20.04 -1.51
C ILE A 346 -9.76 -20.20 -3.00
N ARG A 347 -9.11 -19.43 -3.88
CA ARG A 347 -9.32 -19.44 -5.34
C ARG A 347 -10.80 -19.24 -5.70
N PRO A 348 -11.32 -18.01 -5.56
CA PRO A 348 -12.72 -17.74 -5.90
C PRO A 348 -13.01 -18.13 -7.35
N GLU A 349 -14.26 -18.47 -7.63
CA GLU A 349 -14.69 -19.06 -8.90
C GLU A 349 -14.35 -18.19 -10.12
N ARG A 350 -14.26 -16.87 -9.94
CA ARG A 350 -13.82 -15.92 -10.96
C ARG A 350 -12.58 -15.15 -10.49
N ALA A 351 -11.55 -15.12 -11.33
CA ALA A 351 -10.31 -14.42 -11.07
C ALA A 351 -10.49 -12.92 -10.76
N ILE A 352 -11.45 -12.26 -11.42
CA ILE A 352 -11.77 -10.86 -11.18
C ILE A 352 -12.24 -10.59 -9.73
N ILE A 353 -12.88 -11.57 -9.08
CA ILE A 353 -13.30 -11.45 -7.69
C ILE A 353 -12.08 -11.48 -6.77
N ALA A 354 -11.12 -12.38 -7.03
CA ALA A 354 -9.85 -12.38 -6.28
C ALA A 354 -9.12 -11.04 -6.39
N LEU A 355 -9.06 -10.48 -7.60
CA LEU A 355 -8.44 -9.18 -7.83
C LEU A 355 -9.17 -8.06 -7.09
N ALA A 356 -10.51 -8.04 -7.15
CA ALA A 356 -11.34 -7.06 -6.46
C ALA A 356 -11.17 -7.14 -4.94
N GLU A 357 -11.13 -8.35 -4.36
CA GLU A 357 -10.90 -8.56 -2.93
C GLU A 357 -9.48 -8.14 -2.52
N LEU A 358 -8.45 -8.52 -3.30
CA LEU A 358 -7.07 -8.10 -3.01
C LEU A 358 -6.96 -6.57 -3.01
N CYS A 359 -7.58 -5.92 -4.00
CA CYS A 359 -7.54 -4.49 -4.20
C CYS A 359 -8.68 -3.73 -3.51
N GLU A 360 -9.44 -4.38 -2.62
CA GLU A 360 -10.44 -3.71 -1.79
C GLU A 360 -9.74 -2.62 -0.98
N GLU A 361 -10.31 -1.42 -0.93
CA GLU A 361 -9.72 -0.34 -0.15
C GLU A 361 -10.00 -0.54 1.34
N ARG A 362 -8.96 -0.42 2.17
CA ARG A 362 -9.14 -0.49 3.62
C ARG A 362 -9.80 0.80 4.10
N LYS A 363 -10.99 0.68 4.71
CA LYS A 363 -11.78 1.84 5.19
C LYS A 363 -11.09 2.57 6.35
N GLU A 364 -10.52 1.82 7.29
CA GLU A 364 -9.80 2.36 8.44
C GLU A 364 -8.49 3.03 8.02
N GLU A 365 -8.38 4.32 8.33
CA GLU A 365 -7.17 5.14 8.16
C GLU A 365 -6.03 4.71 9.09
N ASP A 366 -6.39 4.17 10.25
CA ASP A 366 -5.50 3.91 11.37
C ASP A 366 -4.93 2.48 11.34
N LEU A 367 -3.78 2.31 11.98
CA LEU A 367 -3.16 1.00 12.11
C LEU A 367 -3.91 0.12 13.10
N VAL A 368 -3.92 -1.19 12.85
CA VAL A 368 -4.47 -2.14 13.82
C VAL A 368 -3.48 -2.27 14.98
N SER A 369 -3.91 -1.95 16.19
CA SER A 369 -3.09 -2.06 17.38
C SER A 369 -2.65 -3.50 17.62
N ALA A 370 -1.35 -3.71 17.73
CA ALA A 370 -0.78 -5.01 18.02
C ALA A 370 -1.03 -5.36 19.49
N PRO A 371 -1.45 -6.61 19.81
CA PRO A 371 -1.70 -7.04 21.19
C PRO A 371 -0.55 -6.65 22.12
N SER A 372 -0.86 -6.05 23.28
CA SER A 372 0.16 -5.75 24.29
C SER A 372 0.62 -7.05 24.93
N HIS A 373 1.93 -7.33 24.87
CA HIS A 373 2.53 -8.34 25.73
C HIS A 373 2.67 -7.73 27.12
N HIS A 374 1.55 -7.58 27.84
CA HIS A 374 1.67 -7.56 29.29
C HIS A 374 2.04 -8.99 29.70
N PRO A 375 3.10 -9.21 30.48
CA PRO A 375 3.23 -10.48 31.17
C PRO A 375 1.93 -10.66 31.95
N ILE A 376 1.24 -11.78 31.70
CA ILE A 376 0.07 -12.16 32.47
C ILE A 376 0.50 -12.11 33.93
N SER A 377 0.07 -11.09 34.67
CA SER A 377 0.03 -11.22 36.11
C SER A 377 -0.91 -12.39 36.34
N TYR A 378 -0.38 -13.46 36.93
CA TYR A 378 -1.18 -14.55 37.44
C TYR A 378 -2.10 -13.97 38.52
N VAL A 379 -3.23 -13.40 38.12
CA VAL A 379 -4.35 -13.18 39.00
C VAL A 379 -4.94 -14.56 39.19
N ASN A 380 -4.64 -15.16 40.34
CA ASN A 380 -5.26 -16.40 40.79
C ASN A 380 -6.77 -16.32 40.54
N PRO A 381 -7.38 -17.28 39.82
CA PRO A 381 -8.82 -17.25 39.63
C PRO A 381 -9.49 -17.47 40.99
N THR A 382 -10.06 -16.40 41.54
CA THR A 382 -11.06 -16.50 42.62
C THR A 382 -12.18 -17.40 42.13
N PRO A 383 -12.54 -18.48 42.85
CA PRO A 383 -13.55 -19.41 42.38
C PRO A 383 -14.91 -18.71 42.29
N ALA A 384 -15.54 -18.82 41.12
CA ALA A 384 -16.88 -18.31 40.87
C ALA A 384 -17.87 -18.92 41.88
N LYS A 385 -18.64 -18.05 42.54
CA LYS A 385 -19.80 -18.43 43.35
C LYS A 385 -20.84 -19.06 42.43
N LEU A 386 -20.92 -20.39 42.43
CA LEU A 386 -22.05 -21.16 41.89
C LEU A 386 -23.32 -20.79 42.68
N SER A 387 -24.31 -20.24 42.00
CA SER A 387 -25.67 -20.09 42.51
C SER A 387 -26.34 -21.45 42.57
N ILE A 388 -26.47 -21.99 43.78
CA ILE A 388 -27.18 -23.22 44.09
C ILE A 388 -28.68 -22.87 44.27
N PRO A 389 -29.62 -23.54 43.57
CA PRO A 389 -31.05 -23.41 43.86
C PRO A 389 -31.40 -24.13 45.18
N PRO A 390 -32.39 -23.66 45.95
CA PRO A 390 -32.63 -24.11 47.32
C PRO A 390 -33.06 -25.58 47.40
N GLN A 391 -32.54 -26.26 48.43
CA GLN A 391 -32.69 -27.68 48.71
C GLN A 391 -34.10 -28.08 49.15
N THR A 392 -34.46 -29.34 48.86
CA THR A 392 -35.33 -30.16 49.71
C THR A 392 -34.49 -31.30 50.33
N PRO A 393 -34.77 -31.74 51.58
CA PRO A 393 -33.77 -32.42 52.41
C PRO A 393 -34.03 -33.93 52.48
N TYR A 394 -33.02 -34.79 52.29
CA TYR A 394 -32.95 -36.10 52.96
C TYR A 394 -31.50 -36.62 53.09
N SER A 395 -31.03 -36.61 54.34
CA SER A 395 -30.30 -37.63 55.12
C SER A 395 -29.18 -38.53 54.55
N ILE A 396 -28.00 -38.35 55.19
CA ILE A 396 -27.07 -39.34 55.79
C ILE A 396 -26.08 -40.09 54.89
N GLY A 397 -24.78 -40.00 55.26
CA GLY A 397 -23.86 -41.14 55.12
C GLY A 397 -22.39 -40.84 54.82
N THR A 398 -21.68 -40.21 55.76
CA THR A 398 -20.29 -40.51 56.17
C THR A 398 -19.45 -41.50 55.34
N GLN A 399 -18.30 -41.09 54.79
CA GLN A 399 -16.96 -41.37 55.33
C GLN A 399 -15.82 -41.00 54.36
N SER A 400 -14.79 -40.38 54.93
CA SER A 400 -13.49 -40.09 54.34
C SER A 400 -12.62 -41.34 54.18
N ARG A 401 -11.77 -41.40 53.14
CA ARG A 401 -10.33 -41.64 53.30
C ARG A 401 -9.53 -41.36 52.01
N ARG A 402 -8.53 -40.48 52.15
CA ARG A 402 -7.34 -40.36 51.29
C ARG A 402 -6.41 -41.57 51.51
N MET A 403 -5.68 -42.00 50.49
CA MET A 403 -4.20 -42.06 50.45
C MET A 403 -3.72 -42.42 49.02
N ALA A 404 -2.55 -41.87 48.66
CA ALA A 404 -1.87 -41.92 47.37
C ALA A 404 -0.91 -43.14 47.26
N PRO A 405 0.18 -43.08 46.47
CA PRO A 405 0.31 -43.27 45.02
C PRO A 405 1.17 -44.52 44.68
N GLY A 406 1.15 -45.00 43.42
CA GLY A 406 2.14 -45.98 42.99
C GLY A 406 1.95 -46.58 41.60
N LEU A 407 2.93 -46.30 40.73
CA LEU A 407 3.57 -47.19 39.74
C LEU A 407 2.74 -47.76 38.58
N SER A 408 3.19 -47.41 37.37
CA SER A 408 3.02 -48.15 36.11
C SER A 408 4.04 -49.32 36.03
N PRO A 409 3.82 -50.39 35.24
CA PRO A 409 4.10 -50.33 33.79
C PRO A 409 3.30 -51.25 32.83
N ARG A 410 3.27 -50.83 31.57
CA ARG A 410 3.26 -51.57 30.28
C ARG A 410 2.18 -52.63 29.94
N MET A 411 1.51 -52.31 28.82
CA MET A 411 1.24 -53.10 27.61
C MET A 411 0.46 -54.41 27.70
N THR A 412 -0.70 -54.47 27.03
CA THR A 412 -0.97 -55.41 25.91
C THR A 412 -2.33 -55.14 25.23
N MET A 413 -2.28 -55.10 23.89
CA MET A 413 -3.20 -55.66 22.88
C MET A 413 -4.74 -55.47 22.98
N SER A 414 -5.30 -54.98 21.87
CA SER A 414 -6.72 -55.01 21.47
C SER A 414 -7.24 -56.45 21.27
N PRO A 415 -8.57 -56.68 21.15
CA PRO A 415 -9.26 -56.51 19.86
C PRO A 415 -10.72 -55.97 19.93
N HIS A 416 -11.23 -55.57 18.76
CA HIS A 416 -12.63 -55.23 18.45
C HIS A 416 -13.63 -56.36 18.74
N PRO A 417 -14.94 -56.03 18.76
CA PRO A 417 -15.78 -56.54 17.66
C PRO A 417 -16.76 -55.51 17.06
N THR A 418 -17.38 -55.95 15.98
CA THR A 418 -17.93 -55.18 14.85
C THR A 418 -19.45 -55.41 14.68
N TYR A 419 -20.12 -54.49 13.96
CA TYR A 419 -21.45 -54.56 13.29
C TYR A 419 -22.69 -54.56 14.21
N VAL A 420 -23.79 -53.86 13.91
CA VAL A 420 -24.67 -54.02 12.72
C VAL A 420 -25.44 -52.71 12.38
N LEU A 421 -25.61 -52.47 11.08
CA LEU A 421 -26.52 -51.52 10.43
C LEU A 421 -27.93 -52.11 10.33
N GLN A 422 -28.98 -51.31 10.57
CA GLN A 422 -30.32 -51.63 10.10
C GLN A 422 -31.03 -50.39 9.53
N VAL A 423 -31.43 -50.53 8.27
CA VAL A 423 -32.29 -49.66 7.46
C VAL A 423 -33.75 -50.09 7.68
N VAL A 424 -34.73 -49.18 7.66
CA VAL A 424 -36.02 -49.23 6.90
C VAL A 424 -36.87 -47.97 7.16
N ASP A 425 -37.17 -47.28 6.05
CA ASP A 425 -38.34 -46.51 5.55
C ASP A 425 -39.42 -45.79 6.42
N GLU A 426 -39.58 -44.51 6.05
CA GLU A 426 -40.72 -43.77 5.48
C GLU A 426 -42.15 -43.66 6.10
N HIS A 427 -42.60 -42.40 6.10
CA HIS A 427 -43.96 -41.83 6.10
C HIS A 427 -44.87 -41.87 7.36
N SER A 428 -45.14 -40.68 7.93
CA SER A 428 -46.49 -40.07 8.02
C SER A 428 -46.51 -38.72 8.77
N ILE A 429 -47.30 -37.79 8.25
CA ILE A 429 -47.48 -36.39 8.68
C ILE A 429 -48.47 -36.30 9.86
N LEU A 430 -48.19 -35.44 10.84
CA LEU A 430 -49.23 -34.78 11.65
C LEU A 430 -48.76 -33.38 12.08
N THR A 431 -49.63 -32.42 11.79
CA THR A 431 -49.49 -30.96 11.92
C THR A 431 -49.66 -30.49 13.36
N THR A 432 -48.80 -29.56 13.82
CA THR A 432 -49.18 -28.61 14.87
C THR A 432 -48.64 -27.22 14.57
N ASN A 433 -49.57 -26.25 14.55
CA ASN A 433 -49.35 -24.82 14.33
C ASN A 433 -48.52 -24.18 15.45
N LYS A 434 -47.38 -23.56 15.13
CA LYS A 434 -46.83 -22.42 15.89
C LYS A 434 -46.14 -21.42 14.94
N LYS A 435 -46.59 -20.17 14.99
CA LYS A 435 -46.01 -19.01 14.27
C LYS A 435 -44.56 -18.78 14.71
N PRO A 436 -43.62 -18.46 13.79
CA PRO A 436 -42.31 -17.92 14.17
C PRO A 436 -42.40 -16.39 14.45
N PRO A 437 -41.56 -15.85 15.35
CA PRO A 437 -41.48 -14.41 15.65
C PRO A 437 -40.85 -13.60 14.49
N PRO A 438 -41.10 -12.27 14.41
CA PRO A 438 -40.64 -11.46 13.28
C PRO A 438 -39.11 -11.28 13.26
N HIS A 439 -38.54 -11.38 12.06
CA HIS A 439 -37.14 -11.07 11.77
C HIS A 439 -36.89 -9.54 11.85
N PRO A 440 -35.71 -9.09 12.31
CA PRO A 440 -35.34 -7.67 12.27
C PRO A 440 -35.16 -7.21 10.82
N GLU A 441 -35.72 -6.04 10.48
CA GLU A 441 -35.56 -5.39 9.19
C GLU A 441 -34.09 -5.05 8.91
N HIS A 442 -33.56 -5.58 7.82
CA HIS A 442 -32.22 -5.29 7.34
C HIS A 442 -32.13 -3.85 6.79
N MET A 443 -31.11 -3.10 7.23
CA MET A 443 -30.69 -1.78 6.70
C MET A 443 -30.07 -1.85 5.29
N ALA A 444 -30.66 -2.60 4.36
CA ALA A 444 -30.25 -2.62 2.96
C ALA A 444 -31.20 -1.75 2.12
N PRO A 445 -30.70 -0.85 1.25
CA PRO A 445 -31.56 -0.06 0.36
C PRO A 445 -32.42 -0.99 -0.50
N ARG A 446 -33.73 -0.74 -0.57
CA ARG A 446 -34.65 -1.48 -1.44
C ARG A 446 -34.17 -1.35 -2.90
N ARG A 447 -33.69 -2.46 -3.47
CA ARG A 447 -33.27 -2.52 -4.88
C ARG A 447 -34.49 -2.28 -5.77
N SER A 448 -34.36 -1.41 -6.76
CA SER A 448 -35.35 -1.27 -7.83
C SER A 448 -35.48 -2.59 -8.59
N LYS A 449 -36.65 -2.80 -9.21
CA LYS A 449 -37.08 -4.07 -9.82
C LYS A 449 -36.09 -4.62 -10.88
N TRP A 450 -35.23 -3.78 -11.46
CA TRP A 450 -34.30 -4.14 -12.52
C TRP A 450 -32.92 -3.53 -12.27
N THR A 451 -31.89 -4.38 -12.12
CA THR A 451 -30.47 -3.98 -12.04
C THR A 451 -29.73 -4.19 -13.36
N SER A 452 -30.47 -4.46 -14.43
CA SER A 452 -29.99 -4.74 -15.79
C SER A 452 -31.01 -4.21 -16.80
N PRO A 453 -30.65 -3.98 -18.07
CA PRO A 453 -31.59 -3.45 -19.06
C PRO A 453 -32.86 -4.30 -19.12
N PRO A 454 -34.05 -3.70 -18.94
CA PRO A 454 -35.30 -4.46 -18.90
C PRO A 454 -35.58 -5.12 -20.27
N PRO A 455 -36.20 -6.31 -20.29
CA PRO A 455 -36.40 -7.08 -21.51
C PRO A 455 -37.35 -6.41 -22.54
N ALA A 456 -37.36 -6.94 -23.77
CA ALA A 456 -38.03 -6.36 -24.95
C ALA A 456 -39.57 -6.32 -24.87
N ASP A 457 -40.15 -6.88 -23.82
CA ASP A 457 -41.58 -6.88 -23.47
C ASP A 457 -41.94 -5.98 -22.26
N ALA A 458 -40.95 -5.35 -21.61
CA ALA A 458 -41.19 -4.45 -20.48
C ALA A 458 -41.99 -3.20 -20.87
N SER A 459 -42.83 -2.72 -19.95
CA SER A 459 -43.69 -1.54 -20.18
C SER A 459 -42.85 -0.29 -20.49
N PHE A 460 -43.42 0.63 -21.27
CA PHE A 460 -42.75 1.88 -21.62
C PHE A 460 -42.35 2.71 -20.38
N VAL A 461 -43.18 2.67 -19.34
CA VAL A 461 -42.92 3.36 -18.07
C VAL A 461 -41.71 2.76 -17.36
N ASP A 462 -41.59 1.43 -17.33
CA ASP A 462 -40.48 0.74 -16.66
C ASP A 462 -39.14 0.96 -17.39
N ARG A 463 -39.17 1.03 -18.72
CA ARG A 463 -37.97 1.36 -19.53
C ARG A 463 -37.49 2.78 -19.28
N THR A 464 -38.42 3.72 -19.30
CA THR A 464 -38.11 5.14 -19.08
C THR A 464 -37.57 5.36 -17.67
N MET A 465 -38.10 4.66 -16.66
CA MET A 465 -37.57 4.71 -15.30
C MET A 465 -36.16 4.12 -15.19
N TYR A 466 -35.89 3.00 -15.86
CA TYR A 466 -34.54 2.40 -15.90
C TYR A 466 -33.54 3.33 -16.58
N GLU A 467 -33.87 3.89 -17.75
CA GLU A 467 -32.99 4.79 -18.49
C GLU A 467 -32.71 6.09 -17.72
N ASN A 468 -33.74 6.69 -17.10
CA ASN A 468 -33.56 7.87 -16.26
C ASN A 468 -32.72 7.58 -15.01
N SER A 469 -32.88 6.39 -14.42
CA SER A 469 -32.06 5.97 -13.27
C SER A 469 -30.62 5.67 -13.69
N LEU A 470 -30.41 5.08 -14.87
CA LEU A 470 -29.09 4.77 -15.42
C LEU A 470 -28.34 6.06 -15.81
N GLY A 471 -28.99 6.98 -16.52
CA GLY A 471 -28.43 8.28 -16.89
C GLY A 471 -27.99 9.08 -15.66
N ARG A 472 -28.84 9.14 -14.62
CA ARG A 472 -28.48 9.79 -13.35
C ARG A 472 -27.37 9.09 -12.58
N SER A 473 -27.31 7.76 -12.63
CA SER A 473 -26.24 6.99 -11.97
C SER A 473 -24.90 7.19 -12.68
N LEU A 474 -24.91 7.28 -14.01
CA LEU A 474 -23.73 7.62 -14.79
C LEU A 474 -23.25 9.05 -14.50
N GLU A 475 -24.17 10.01 -14.47
CA GLU A 475 -23.85 11.42 -14.21
C GLU A 475 -23.26 11.65 -12.81
N LEU A 476 -23.74 10.92 -11.79
CA LEU A 476 -23.16 10.93 -10.45
C LEU A 476 -21.82 10.19 -10.35
N ALA A 477 -21.62 9.16 -11.17
CA ALA A 477 -20.37 8.40 -11.19
C ALA A 477 -19.23 9.13 -11.93
N THR A 478 -19.56 10.09 -12.80
CA THR A 478 -18.57 10.86 -13.58
C THR A 478 -18.33 12.28 -13.06
N ALA A 479 -19.11 12.74 -12.08
CA ALA A 479 -18.94 14.07 -11.48
C ALA A 479 -17.73 14.16 -10.52
N PRO A 480 -17.04 15.32 -10.43
CA PRO A 480 -15.97 15.54 -9.46
C PRO A 480 -16.46 15.39 -8.00
N VAL A 481 -15.59 14.85 -7.13
CA VAL A 481 -15.92 14.36 -5.77
C VAL A 481 -16.62 15.40 -4.86
N GLY A 482 -16.39 16.70 -5.09
CA GLY A 482 -17.05 17.79 -4.36
C GLY A 482 -18.54 17.96 -4.70
N GLU A 483 -18.87 18.07 -5.98
CA GLU A 483 -20.25 18.28 -6.44
C GLU A 483 -21.15 17.06 -6.17
N ALA A 484 -20.62 15.84 -6.28
CA ALA A 484 -21.36 14.61 -6.01
C ALA A 484 -21.84 14.53 -4.54
N ARG A 485 -21.03 15.03 -3.60
CA ARG A 485 -21.36 15.08 -2.16
C ARG A 485 -22.42 16.14 -1.83
N GLU A 486 -22.34 17.30 -2.48
CA GLU A 486 -23.24 18.42 -2.25
C GLU A 486 -24.65 18.14 -2.80
N ARG A 487 -24.75 17.54 -3.99
CA ARG A 487 -26.02 17.10 -4.59
C ARG A 487 -26.66 15.94 -3.82
N TYR A 488 -25.86 15.04 -3.23
CA TYR A 488 -26.37 13.98 -2.36
C TYR A 488 -26.94 14.52 -1.03
N ARG A 489 -26.31 15.55 -0.45
CA ARG A 489 -26.81 16.24 0.76
C ARG A 489 -28.11 17.03 0.50
N CYS A 490 -28.20 17.75 -0.62
CA CYS A 490 -29.43 18.43 -1.03
C CYS A 490 -30.61 17.47 -1.24
N ARG A 491 -30.34 16.24 -1.68
CA ARG A 491 -31.37 15.19 -1.84
C ARG A 491 -31.89 14.68 -0.49
N LYS A 492 -31.00 14.47 0.49
CA LYS A 492 -31.41 14.01 1.83
C LYS A 492 -32.28 15.04 2.58
N LYS A 493 -32.16 16.34 2.24
CA LYS A 493 -33.03 17.42 2.75
C LYS A 493 -34.38 17.53 2.04
N ARG A 494 -34.55 16.99 0.82
CA ARG A 494 -35.82 17.05 0.06
C ARG A 494 -36.76 15.88 0.33
N ASP A 495 -36.23 14.75 0.77
CA ASP A 495 -37.00 13.50 0.97
C ASP A 495 -37.46 13.30 2.44
N GLY A 496 -37.35 14.32 3.30
CA GLY A 496 -37.68 14.22 4.73
C GLY A 496 -38.55 15.37 5.23
N GLU A 497 -39.87 15.18 5.17
CA GLU A 497 -40.89 16.01 5.81
C GLU A 497 -41.96 15.05 6.36
N ASP A 498 -41.88 14.70 7.65
CA ASP A 498 -42.98 14.87 8.64
C ASP A 498 -42.68 14.30 10.05
N THR A 499 -42.88 15.17 11.04
CA THR A 499 -43.31 14.97 12.44
C THR A 499 -42.37 14.46 13.56
N TRP A 500 -41.86 15.45 14.34
CA TRP A 500 -41.76 15.66 15.82
C TRP A 500 -41.13 14.57 16.72
N GLU A 501 -40.30 14.85 17.73
CA GLU A 501 -40.23 15.98 18.68
C GLU A 501 -38.82 16.07 19.35
N GLU A 502 -38.57 17.19 20.00
CA GLU A 502 -37.30 17.77 20.51
C GLU A 502 -36.59 16.96 21.61
N GLU A 503 -35.26 17.10 21.72
CA GLU A 503 -34.57 17.52 22.97
C GLU A 503 -33.05 17.75 22.73
N GLU A 504 -32.52 18.69 23.51
CA GLU A 504 -31.30 19.48 23.36
C GLU A 504 -29.99 18.72 23.60
N GLU A 505 -28.89 19.16 22.98
CA GLU A 505 -27.56 19.09 23.60
C GLU A 505 -26.65 20.24 23.13
N MET A 506 -26.02 20.88 24.12
CA MET A 506 -25.36 22.18 24.13
C MET A 506 -24.03 22.24 23.34
N GLU A 507 -23.81 23.33 22.62
CA GLU A 507 -22.47 23.82 22.28
C GLU A 507 -22.11 24.99 23.22
N MET A 508 -21.01 24.86 23.96
CA MET A 508 -20.37 25.98 24.65
C MET A 508 -19.44 26.70 23.67
N GLU A 509 -19.68 28.01 23.55
CA GLU A 509 -18.82 29.01 22.95
C GLU A 509 -17.54 29.22 23.78
N GLU A 510 -16.43 29.53 23.10
CA GLU A 510 -15.50 30.56 23.58
C GLU A 510 -15.23 31.51 22.40
N GLU A 511 -15.68 32.75 22.59
CA GLU A 511 -15.37 33.94 21.79
C GLU A 511 -13.91 34.36 22.03
N ASP A 512 -13.32 35.05 21.05
CA ASP A 512 -12.75 36.37 21.34
C ASP A 512 -12.66 37.24 20.07
N ASP A 513 -13.14 38.46 20.27
CA ASP A 513 -13.43 39.54 19.34
C ASP A 513 -12.23 40.49 19.20
N VAL A 514 -11.87 40.94 17.98
CA VAL A 514 -11.18 42.22 17.77
C VAL A 514 -11.50 42.81 16.38
N GLY A 515 -12.44 43.75 16.36
CA GLY A 515 -12.16 45.16 16.05
C GLY A 515 -11.81 45.57 14.61
N SER A 516 -12.80 46.15 13.91
CA SER A 516 -12.65 46.88 12.65
C SER A 516 -12.07 48.29 12.84
N VAL A 517 -11.20 48.74 11.93
CA VAL A 517 -11.11 50.15 11.47
C VAL A 517 -10.53 50.16 10.05
N VAL A 518 -11.31 50.54 9.03
CA VAL A 518 -10.79 51.29 7.86
C VAL A 518 -11.88 52.22 7.33
N GLU A 519 -11.58 53.52 7.36
CA GLU A 519 -12.34 54.62 6.79
C GLU A 519 -12.41 54.57 5.26
N THR A 520 -13.56 55.00 4.77
CA THR A 520 -13.89 55.35 3.39
C THR A 520 -13.11 56.56 2.88
N LEU A 521 -12.72 56.55 1.60
CA LEU A 521 -12.89 57.70 0.69
C LEU A 521 -12.83 57.25 -0.78
N SER A 522 -13.71 57.87 -1.54
CA SER A 522 -14.18 57.62 -2.89
C SER A 522 -13.41 58.40 -3.97
N GLU A 523 -13.42 57.88 -5.21
CA GLU A 523 -13.92 58.53 -6.45
C GLU A 523 -13.13 58.22 -7.74
N VAL A 524 -13.90 57.73 -8.73
CA VAL A 524 -14.00 58.14 -10.15
C VAL A 524 -12.77 58.03 -11.07
N GLY A 525 -12.93 57.29 -12.17
CA GLY A 525 -12.07 57.43 -13.36
C GLY A 525 -12.21 56.36 -14.43
N SER A 526 -13.29 56.41 -15.22
CA SER A 526 -13.49 55.65 -16.45
C SER A 526 -12.57 56.13 -17.58
N VAL A 527 -11.86 55.24 -18.30
CA VAL A 527 -11.54 55.42 -19.75
C VAL A 527 -11.42 54.06 -20.48
N ARG A 528 -12.12 53.96 -21.61
CA ARG A 528 -12.01 52.93 -22.68
C ARG A 528 -11.00 53.37 -23.75
N SER A 529 -10.28 52.41 -24.37
CA SER A 529 -9.90 52.35 -25.80
C SER A 529 -9.09 51.05 -26.03
N PHE A 530 -9.45 50.08 -26.89
CA PHE A 530 -9.50 50.01 -28.36
C PHE A 530 -8.17 50.24 -29.10
N THR A 531 -7.63 49.17 -29.69
CA THR A 531 -7.05 48.98 -31.06
C THR A 531 -6.30 47.62 -31.07
N GLU A 532 -6.79 46.57 -31.74
CA GLU A 532 -6.68 46.19 -33.16
C GLU A 532 -5.26 45.91 -33.70
N GLY A 533 -5.04 44.64 -34.10
CA GLY A 533 -4.50 44.28 -35.41
C GLY A 533 -2.99 44.06 -35.58
N MET A 534 -2.55 42.79 -35.73
CA MET A 534 -2.06 42.22 -37.01
C MET A 534 -1.22 40.93 -36.80
N VAL A 535 -1.80 39.83 -37.27
CA VAL A 535 -1.27 38.81 -38.21
C VAL A 535 0.25 38.70 -38.39
N GLY A 536 0.77 37.47 -38.25
CA GLY A 536 2.09 37.08 -38.75
C GLY A 536 2.37 35.59 -38.62
N ASN A 537 1.79 34.79 -39.52
CA ASN A 537 2.20 33.40 -39.79
C ASN A 537 3.71 33.32 -40.06
N ASN A 538 4.36 32.29 -39.53
CA ASN A 538 5.37 31.54 -40.29
C ASN A 538 5.59 30.15 -39.67
N ALA A 539 5.05 29.15 -40.35
CA ALA A 539 5.61 27.82 -40.40
C ALA A 539 6.85 27.85 -41.32
N ILE A 540 7.84 26.98 -41.06
CA ILE A 540 8.56 26.14 -42.05
C ILE A 540 9.69 25.37 -41.34
N MET A 541 9.68 24.05 -41.62
CA MET A 541 10.63 22.95 -41.35
C MET A 541 10.79 22.41 -39.93
#